data_AF-A0A835UNZ5-F1
#
_entry.id   AF-A0A835UNZ5-F1
#
_cell.length_a   1.000
_cell.length_b   1.000
_cell.length_c   1.000
_cell.angle_alpha   90.00
_cell.angle_beta   90.00
_cell.angle_gamma   90.00
#
_symmetry.space_group_name_H-M   'P 1'
#
loop_
_entity.id
_entity.type
_entity.pdbx_description
1 polymer ?
#
loop_
_entity_poly.entity_id
_entity_poly.type
_entity_poly.pdbx_seq_one_letter_code
_entity_poly.pdbx_strand_id
1 'polypeptide(L)'
;MQKGAVEYCWEIPEKINWEDKLPKGTAEWKAQMALARLFEERPIWPRWSLYERLLDDGEEITDYLLRRLLLRTGYYFSRGPYGKFWIQKGYDPRTNSDSRIYQKVDFRVPSNLRKLIDLNENHELKHKWKDICKFLVWPSKACNVFQLFELDDDYIREEIEKSTTMTICSPLTGWFSEALLKALRLRVMIRFLSVAPKGPPEEFLNPRLKISNVAGRKKRLVNFGSQKRS
;
A
#
# COMPACT_ATOMS: atom_id res chain seq x y z
N MET A 1 -34.25 7.95 -18.49
CA MET A 1 -32.93 8.02 -19.15
C MET A 1 -31.89 8.43 -18.11
N GLN A 2 -31.25 7.45 -17.45
CA GLN A 2 -30.12 7.71 -16.57
C GLN A 2 -28.84 7.49 -17.37
N LYS A 3 -28.01 8.55 -17.42
CA LYS A 3 -26.72 8.60 -18.12
C LYS A 3 -25.84 7.45 -17.61
N GLY A 4 -25.32 6.68 -18.58
CA GLY A 4 -24.50 5.50 -18.33
C GLY A 4 -23.32 5.81 -17.41
N ALA A 5 -23.13 4.93 -16.43
CA ALA A 5 -21.86 4.82 -15.74
C ALA A 5 -20.81 4.54 -16.82
N VAL A 6 -19.89 5.50 -17.03
CA VAL A 6 -18.71 5.26 -17.86
C VAL A 6 -17.91 4.20 -17.11
N GLU A 7 -18.06 2.96 -17.55
CA GLU A 7 -17.24 1.85 -17.12
C GLU A 7 -15.81 2.22 -17.54
N TYR A 8 -15.00 2.67 -16.59
CA TYR A 8 -13.58 2.88 -16.82
C TYR A 8 -12.92 1.50 -16.97
N CYS A 9 -13.09 0.91 -18.16
CA CYS A 9 -12.44 -0.32 -18.55
C CYS A 9 -10.97 0.00 -18.79
N TRP A 10 -10.19 0.03 -17.72
CA TRP A 10 -8.74 0.06 -17.84
C TRP A 10 -8.30 -1.23 -18.53
N GLU A 11 -7.85 -1.12 -19.77
CA GLU A 11 -7.20 -2.19 -20.50
C GLU A 11 -5.93 -2.61 -19.74
N ILE A 12 -5.79 -3.92 -19.54
CA ILE A 12 -4.62 -4.50 -18.87
C ILE A 12 -3.52 -4.70 -19.91
N PRO A 13 -2.32 -4.13 -19.72
CA PRO A 13 -1.25 -4.32 -20.67
C PRO A 13 -0.88 -5.80 -20.79
N GLU A 14 -0.72 -6.28 -22.02
CA GLU A 14 -0.33 -7.65 -22.30
C GLU A 14 1.11 -7.95 -21.87
N LYS A 15 1.40 -9.23 -21.61
CA LYS A 15 2.76 -9.68 -21.36
C LYS A 15 3.61 -9.42 -22.60
N ILE A 16 4.73 -8.73 -22.40
CA ILE A 16 5.70 -8.48 -23.47
C ILE A 16 6.77 -9.55 -23.38
N ASN A 17 7.10 -10.19 -24.49
CA ASN A 17 8.29 -11.01 -24.63
C ASN A 17 9.52 -10.09 -24.68
N TRP A 18 10.13 -9.87 -23.51
CA TRP A 18 11.27 -8.98 -23.33
C TRP A 18 12.59 -9.73 -23.50
N GLU A 19 12.54 -11.06 -23.38
CA GLU A 19 13.66 -12.01 -23.50
C GLU A 19 14.31 -11.92 -24.89
N ASP A 20 13.50 -11.70 -25.92
CA ASP A 20 13.95 -11.50 -27.30
C ASP A 20 14.50 -10.09 -27.55
N LYS A 21 14.20 -9.14 -26.65
CA LYS A 21 14.54 -7.71 -26.81
C LYS A 21 15.80 -7.30 -26.06
N LEU A 22 16.35 -8.18 -25.21
CA LEU A 22 17.52 -7.93 -24.40
C LEU A 22 18.64 -8.91 -24.77
N PRO A 23 19.88 -8.45 -25.02
CA PRO A 23 21.01 -9.34 -25.26
C PRO A 23 21.24 -10.27 -24.06
N LYS A 24 21.13 -11.58 -24.31
CA LYS A 24 21.29 -12.63 -23.29
C LYS A 24 22.66 -12.55 -22.63
N GLY A 25 22.70 -12.80 -21.31
CA GLY A 25 23.94 -12.83 -20.53
C GLY A 25 24.44 -11.47 -20.02
N THR A 26 23.88 -10.35 -20.50
CA THR A 26 24.19 -9.01 -19.96
C THR A 26 23.69 -8.85 -18.52
N ALA A 27 24.25 -7.90 -17.78
CA ALA A 27 23.78 -7.56 -16.43
C ALA A 27 22.31 -7.11 -16.44
N GLU A 28 21.88 -6.30 -17.41
CA GLU A 28 20.46 -5.91 -17.57
C GLU A 28 19.57 -7.15 -17.80
N TRP A 29 20.00 -8.11 -18.61
CA TRP A 29 19.25 -9.35 -18.85
C TRP A 29 19.13 -10.21 -17.59
N LYS A 30 20.21 -10.37 -16.82
CA LYS A 30 20.20 -11.12 -15.54
C LYS A 30 19.28 -10.47 -14.51
N ALA A 31 19.38 -9.15 -14.33
CA ALA A 31 18.51 -8.41 -13.43
C ALA A 31 17.05 -8.45 -13.89
N GLN A 32 16.78 -8.43 -15.20
CA GLN A 32 15.43 -8.56 -15.75
C GLN A 32 14.85 -9.95 -15.49
N MET A 33 15.65 -11.02 -15.64
CA MET A 33 15.27 -12.39 -15.27
C MET A 33 14.96 -12.51 -13.79
N ALA A 34 15.82 -11.95 -12.92
CA ALA A 34 15.59 -11.95 -11.47
C ALA A 34 14.27 -11.27 -11.11
N LEU A 35 14.00 -10.08 -11.69
CA LEU A 35 12.74 -9.39 -11.48
C LEU A 35 11.53 -10.20 -12.00
N ALA A 36 11.66 -10.87 -13.15
CA ALA A 36 10.58 -11.67 -13.72
C ALA A 36 10.20 -12.84 -12.80
N ARG A 37 11.19 -13.53 -12.20
CA ARG A 37 10.97 -14.60 -11.21
C ARG A 37 10.20 -14.11 -9.99
N LEU A 38 10.48 -12.91 -9.48
CA LEU A 38 9.70 -12.34 -8.37
C LEU A 38 8.22 -12.14 -8.74
N PHE A 39 7.92 -11.80 -10.01
CA PHE A 39 6.53 -11.71 -10.48
C PHE A 39 5.85 -13.08 -10.68
N GLU A 40 6.61 -14.14 -10.88
CA GLU A 40 6.10 -15.52 -10.88
C GLU A 40 5.75 -15.98 -9.46
N GLU A 41 6.56 -15.60 -8.47
CA GLU A 41 6.27 -15.88 -7.05
C GLU A 41 5.04 -15.11 -6.55
N ARG A 42 4.91 -13.84 -6.94
CA ARG A 42 3.81 -12.96 -6.52
C ARG A 42 3.47 -11.96 -7.63
N PRO A 43 2.20 -11.84 -8.05
CA PRO A 43 1.86 -11.01 -9.20
C PRO A 43 1.83 -9.50 -8.90
N ILE A 44 1.85 -9.09 -7.63
CA ILE A 44 1.74 -7.68 -7.21
C ILE A 44 2.76 -7.36 -6.12
N TRP A 45 3.56 -6.32 -6.33
CA TRP A 45 4.62 -5.92 -5.42
C TRP A 45 4.65 -4.41 -5.14
N PRO A 46 4.91 -3.99 -3.90
CA PRO A 46 5.45 -2.67 -3.63
C PRO A 46 6.87 -2.52 -4.23
N ARG A 47 7.18 -1.32 -4.73
CA ARG A 47 8.50 -1.06 -5.35
C ARG A 47 9.67 -1.33 -4.39
N TRP A 48 9.53 -0.94 -3.12
CA TRP A 48 10.58 -1.10 -2.12
C TRP A 48 10.87 -2.57 -1.82
N SER A 49 9.83 -3.42 -1.78
CA SER A 49 9.98 -4.86 -1.57
C SER A 49 10.73 -5.53 -2.72
N LEU A 50 10.46 -5.14 -3.97
CA LEU A 50 11.24 -5.63 -5.12
C LEU A 50 12.69 -5.18 -5.04
N TYR A 51 12.93 -3.92 -4.69
CA TYR A 51 14.27 -3.38 -4.56
C TYR A 51 15.08 -4.12 -3.50
N GLU A 52 14.53 -4.28 -2.29
CA GLU A 52 15.20 -5.00 -1.21
C GLU A 52 15.42 -6.47 -1.52
N ARG A 53 14.43 -7.14 -2.14
CA ARG A 53 14.58 -8.55 -2.49
C ARG A 53 15.67 -8.77 -3.53
N LEU A 54 15.73 -7.93 -4.56
CA LEU A 54 16.79 -8.01 -5.56
C LEU A 54 18.18 -7.76 -4.95
N LEU A 55 18.30 -6.82 -4.01
CA LEU A 55 19.56 -6.61 -3.28
C LEU A 55 19.92 -7.81 -2.38
N ASP A 56 18.96 -8.38 -1.66
CA ASP A 56 19.17 -9.55 -0.80
C ASP A 56 19.56 -10.79 -1.65
N ASP A 57 19.07 -10.88 -2.90
CA ASP A 57 19.44 -11.92 -3.87
C ASP A 57 20.80 -11.65 -4.56
N GLY A 58 21.48 -10.55 -4.22
CA GLY A 58 22.82 -10.19 -4.72
C GLY A 58 22.85 -9.42 -6.05
N GLU A 59 21.71 -8.92 -6.53
CA GLU A 59 21.65 -8.13 -7.76
C GLU A 59 22.11 -6.69 -7.52
N GLU A 60 23.02 -6.20 -8.36
CA GLU A 60 23.43 -4.79 -8.37
C GLU A 60 22.39 -3.94 -9.10
N ILE A 61 21.41 -3.43 -8.36
CA ILE A 61 20.31 -2.68 -8.95
C ILE A 61 20.24 -1.24 -8.46
N THR A 62 20.26 -0.30 -9.41
CA THR A 62 20.00 1.13 -9.12
C THR A 62 18.50 1.43 -9.23
N ASP A 63 18.05 2.52 -8.59
CA ASP A 63 16.65 2.97 -8.70
C ASP A 63 16.23 3.18 -10.17
N TYR A 64 17.11 3.78 -10.97
CA TYR A 64 16.90 3.99 -12.41
C TYR A 64 16.76 2.66 -13.17
N LEU A 65 17.67 1.71 -12.94
CA LEU A 65 17.61 0.40 -13.57
C LEU A 65 16.31 -0.32 -13.18
N LEU A 66 15.96 -0.39 -11.89
CA LEU A 66 14.72 -1.01 -11.43
C LEU A 66 13.49 -0.42 -12.10
N ARG A 67 13.41 0.91 -12.25
CA ARG A 67 12.30 1.55 -12.96
C ARG A 67 12.22 1.10 -14.42
N ARG A 68 13.35 1.00 -15.13
CA ARG A 68 13.39 0.51 -16.51
C ARG A 68 12.93 -0.94 -16.61
N LEU A 69 13.41 -1.82 -15.74
CA LEU A 69 13.04 -3.24 -15.73
C LEU A 69 11.53 -3.42 -15.48
N LEU A 70 10.99 -2.68 -14.50
CA LEU A 70 9.57 -2.73 -14.15
C LEU A 70 8.64 -2.29 -15.29
N LEU A 71 9.05 -1.34 -16.12
CA LEU A 71 8.27 -0.93 -17.28
C LEU A 71 8.16 -2.03 -18.35
N ARG A 72 9.06 -3.02 -18.36
CA ARG A 72 8.99 -4.16 -19.28
C ARG A 72 7.99 -5.21 -18.78
N THR A 73 8.07 -5.59 -17.51
CA THR A 73 7.30 -6.71 -16.94
C THR A 73 6.02 -6.33 -16.22
N GLY A 74 5.90 -5.08 -15.77
CA GLY A 74 4.80 -4.64 -14.93
C GLY A 74 4.13 -3.34 -15.37
N TYR A 75 3.02 -3.06 -14.71
CA TYR A 75 2.26 -1.81 -14.79
C TYR A 75 1.76 -1.45 -13.38
N TYR A 76 1.08 -0.32 -13.21
CA TYR A 76 0.46 0.02 -11.93
C TYR A 76 -0.81 0.82 -12.11
N PHE A 77 -1.74 0.71 -11.17
CA PHE A 77 -2.86 1.64 -11.06
C PHE A 77 -2.43 2.92 -10.34
N SER A 78 -2.87 4.07 -10.82
CA SER A 78 -2.60 5.36 -10.17
C SER A 78 -3.34 5.50 -8.82
N ARG A 79 -4.52 4.88 -8.70
CA ARG A 79 -5.44 4.94 -7.56
C ARG A 79 -6.06 3.57 -7.26
N GLY A 80 -6.99 3.52 -6.31
CA GLY A 80 -7.72 2.30 -5.97
C GLY A 80 -6.96 1.34 -5.03
N PRO A 81 -7.51 0.14 -4.80
CA PRO A 81 -7.03 -0.80 -3.79
C PRO A 81 -5.62 -1.33 -4.03
N TYR A 82 -5.19 -1.38 -5.28
CA TYR A 82 -3.85 -1.82 -5.70
C TYR A 82 -2.94 -0.66 -6.12
N GLY A 83 -3.41 0.58 -5.96
CA GLY A 83 -2.71 1.75 -6.48
C GLY A 83 -1.36 1.97 -5.82
N LYS A 84 -0.35 2.33 -6.61
CA LYS A 84 1.09 2.47 -6.28
C LYS A 84 1.88 1.15 -6.17
N PHE A 85 1.26 -0.01 -6.40
CA PHE A 85 1.98 -1.28 -6.51
C PHE A 85 2.21 -1.65 -7.98
N TRP A 86 3.32 -2.31 -8.23
CA TRP A 86 3.64 -2.88 -9.53
C TRP A 86 2.92 -4.22 -9.66
N ILE A 87 2.20 -4.38 -10.76
CA ILE A 87 1.40 -5.54 -11.10
C ILE A 87 2.01 -6.15 -12.36
N GLN A 88 2.17 -7.47 -12.39
CA GLN A 88 2.63 -8.19 -13.58
C GLN A 88 1.70 -7.91 -14.76
N LYS A 89 2.25 -7.60 -15.94
CA LYS A 89 1.43 -7.47 -17.16
C LYS A 89 0.66 -8.76 -17.44
N GLY A 90 -0.54 -8.63 -17.98
CA GLY A 90 -1.48 -9.72 -18.21
C GLY A 90 -2.21 -10.23 -16.95
N TYR A 91 -1.97 -9.66 -15.77
CA TYR A 91 -2.68 -10.03 -14.54
C TYR A 91 -3.62 -8.90 -14.11
N ASP A 92 -4.93 -9.17 -14.01
CA ASP A 92 -5.91 -8.22 -13.48
C ASP A 92 -6.37 -8.59 -12.06
N PRO A 93 -5.93 -7.89 -11.00
CA PRO A 93 -6.33 -8.21 -9.64
C PRO A 93 -7.80 -7.90 -9.33
N ARG A 94 -8.52 -7.21 -10.22
CA ARG A 94 -9.95 -6.92 -10.09
C ARG A 94 -10.84 -8.09 -10.49
N THR A 95 -10.27 -9.07 -11.20
CA THR A 95 -10.98 -10.24 -11.72
C THR A 95 -10.79 -11.49 -10.86
N ASN A 96 -9.85 -11.45 -9.91
CA ASN A 96 -9.53 -12.56 -9.02
C ASN A 96 -9.63 -12.12 -7.56
N SER A 97 -10.54 -12.73 -6.80
CA SER A 97 -10.73 -12.44 -5.38
C SER A 97 -9.54 -12.81 -4.50
N ASP A 98 -8.70 -13.76 -4.92
CA ASP A 98 -7.51 -14.17 -4.18
C ASP A 98 -6.45 -13.05 -4.17
N SER A 99 -6.54 -12.12 -5.12
CA SER A 99 -5.71 -10.91 -5.14
C SER A 99 -5.97 -9.99 -3.94
N ARG A 100 -7.01 -10.20 -3.13
CA ARG A 100 -7.36 -9.32 -2.00
C ARG A 100 -6.24 -9.18 -0.97
N ILE A 101 -5.44 -10.23 -0.76
CA ILE A 101 -4.28 -10.21 0.17
C ILE A 101 -3.24 -9.17 -0.27
N TYR A 102 -3.16 -8.88 -1.57
CA TYR A 102 -2.23 -7.92 -2.16
C TYR A 102 -2.77 -6.49 -2.22
N GLN A 103 -3.96 -6.23 -1.67
CA GLN A 103 -4.48 -4.88 -1.54
C GLN A 103 -3.65 -4.05 -0.59
N LYS A 104 -3.71 -2.73 -0.78
CA LYS A 104 -3.01 -1.77 0.05
C LYS A 104 -3.80 -1.41 1.30
N VAL A 105 -3.06 -1.02 2.32
CA VAL A 105 -3.54 -0.27 3.48
C VAL A 105 -2.67 0.97 3.66
N ASP A 106 -3.29 2.10 3.94
CA ASP A 106 -2.59 3.35 4.16
C ASP A 106 -2.44 3.68 5.65
N PHE A 107 -1.25 4.09 6.04
CA PHE A 107 -0.98 4.68 7.34
C PHE A 107 -0.61 6.15 7.16
N ARG A 108 -1.38 7.02 7.80
CA ARG A 108 -1.13 8.46 7.82
C ARG A 108 -0.77 8.86 9.23
N VAL A 109 0.44 9.39 9.39
CA VAL A 109 0.91 9.86 10.69
C VAL A 109 0.02 11.01 11.16
N PRO A 110 -0.62 10.90 12.35
CA PRO A 110 -1.40 11.97 12.94
C PRO A 110 -0.60 13.28 13.00
N SER A 111 -1.25 14.42 12.81
CA SER A 111 -0.56 15.72 12.70
C SER A 111 0.29 16.06 13.93
N ASN A 112 -0.17 15.69 15.13
CA ASN A 112 0.55 15.85 16.39
C ASN A 112 1.83 14.99 16.49
N LEU A 113 1.93 13.92 15.68
CA LEU A 113 3.07 12.99 15.67
C LEU A 113 4.02 13.19 14.49
N ARG A 114 3.74 14.12 13.58
CA ARG A 114 4.61 14.35 12.42
C ARG A 114 6.01 14.82 12.81
N LYS A 115 6.15 15.57 13.92
CA LYS A 115 7.45 15.98 14.47
C LYS A 115 8.34 14.78 14.85
N LEU A 116 7.77 13.59 15.04
CA LEU A 116 8.54 12.37 15.32
C LEU A 116 9.21 11.81 14.07
N ILE A 117 8.75 12.19 12.87
CA ILE A 117 9.37 11.80 11.61
C ILE A 117 10.73 12.51 11.47
N ASP A 118 10.77 13.82 11.73
CA ASP A 118 11.97 14.66 11.63
C ASP A 118 13.07 14.22 12.62
N LEU A 119 12.69 13.65 13.77
CA LEU A 119 13.63 13.08 14.74
C LEU A 119 14.36 11.84 14.20
N ASN A 120 13.75 11.10 13.27
CA ASN A 120 14.37 9.94 12.63
C ASN A 120 15.28 10.32 11.45
N GLU A 121 15.17 11.53 10.88
CA GLU A 121 16.02 11.97 9.75
C GLU A 121 17.47 12.24 10.17
N ASN A 122 17.73 12.48 11.45
CA ASN A 122 19.06 12.73 12.00
C ASN A 122 19.92 11.45 12.17
N HIS A 123 19.36 10.26 11.94
CA HIS A 123 20.10 9.00 11.90
C HIS A 123 20.24 8.53 10.46
N GLU A 124 21.47 8.47 9.93
CA GLU A 124 21.82 8.21 8.52
C GLU A 124 21.34 6.86 7.94
N LEU A 125 20.60 6.04 8.70
CA LEU A 125 20.13 4.72 8.29
C LEU A 125 18.64 4.76 7.95
N LYS A 126 18.32 4.84 6.65
CA LYS A 126 16.98 4.52 6.14
C LYS A 126 16.63 3.09 6.58
N HIS A 127 15.64 2.94 7.45
CA HIS A 127 15.16 1.63 7.89
C HIS A 127 14.79 0.75 6.69
N LYS A 128 15.09 -0.55 6.77
CA LYS A 128 14.65 -1.50 5.76
C LYS A 128 13.12 -1.59 5.76
N TRP A 129 12.53 -1.70 4.59
CA TRP A 129 11.09 -1.87 4.37
C TRP A 129 10.55 -3.05 5.16
N LYS A 130 11.30 -4.17 5.21
CA LYS A 130 10.92 -5.33 6.02
C LYS A 130 10.78 -5.02 7.51
N ASP A 131 11.61 -4.15 8.07
CA ASP A 131 11.56 -3.80 9.49
C ASP A 131 10.35 -2.90 9.78
N ILE A 132 9.98 -2.04 8.83
CA ILE A 132 8.74 -1.24 8.90
C ILE A 132 7.52 -2.15 8.83
N CYS A 133 7.50 -3.13 7.93
CA CYS A 133 6.37 -4.06 7.77
C CYS A 133 6.21 -5.01 8.98
N LYS A 134 7.30 -5.26 9.71
CA LYS A 134 7.29 -5.97 11.00
C LYS A 134 6.91 -5.09 12.20
N PHE A 135 6.63 -3.81 11.96
CA PHE A 135 6.36 -2.83 13.01
C PHE A 135 7.50 -2.75 14.04
N LEU A 136 8.75 -2.88 13.63
CA LEU A 136 9.93 -2.76 14.51
C LEU A 136 10.40 -1.31 14.65
N VAL A 137 10.05 -0.47 13.68
CA VAL A 137 10.54 0.91 13.56
C VAL A 137 9.42 1.85 13.13
N TRP A 138 9.53 3.11 13.54
CA TRP A 138 8.61 4.17 13.14
C TRP A 138 8.87 4.59 11.68
N PRO A 139 7.82 4.75 10.84
CA PRO A 139 8.02 5.09 9.45
C PRO A 139 8.51 6.53 9.26
N SER A 140 9.47 6.70 8.36
CA SER A 140 10.10 7.99 8.04
C SER A 140 9.27 8.90 7.12
N LYS A 141 8.06 8.50 6.72
CA LYS A 141 7.17 9.32 5.89
C LYS A 141 5.84 9.55 6.59
N ALA A 142 5.24 10.72 6.35
CA ALA A 142 3.93 11.06 6.92
C ALA A 142 2.78 10.26 6.31
N CYS A 143 2.94 9.75 5.09
CA CYS A 143 1.96 8.91 4.40
C CYS A 143 2.67 7.68 3.85
N ASN A 144 2.32 6.51 4.37
CA ASN A 144 2.86 5.22 3.96
C ASN A 144 1.73 4.38 3.36
N VAL A 145 2.10 3.55 2.39
CA VAL A 145 1.18 2.64 1.71
C VAL A 145 1.83 1.27 1.74
N PHE A 146 1.21 0.35 2.45
CA PHE A 146 1.70 -1.01 2.66
C PHE A 146 0.81 -1.99 1.94
N GLN A 147 1.38 -3.07 1.42
CA GLN A 147 0.60 -4.20 0.95
C GLN A 147 0.22 -5.04 2.18
N LEU A 148 -1.06 -5.42 2.31
CA LEU A 148 -1.55 -6.14 3.49
C LEU A 148 -0.78 -7.44 3.74
N PHE A 149 -0.51 -8.20 2.68
CA PHE A 149 0.29 -9.43 2.71
C PHE A 149 1.69 -9.27 3.34
N GLU A 150 2.29 -8.08 3.31
CA GLU A 150 3.65 -7.88 3.85
C GLU A 150 3.69 -7.56 5.34
N LEU A 151 2.54 -7.19 5.92
CA LEU A 151 2.48 -6.78 7.31
C LEU A 151 2.54 -7.99 8.25
N ASP A 152 3.53 -7.99 9.14
CA ASP A 152 3.73 -9.07 10.11
C ASP A 152 2.84 -8.83 11.34
N ASP A 153 1.56 -9.19 11.19
CA ASP A 153 0.55 -9.10 12.24
C ASP A 153 -0.49 -10.22 12.07
N ASP A 154 -0.64 -11.06 13.11
CA ASP A 154 -1.49 -12.25 13.03
C ASP A 154 -2.96 -11.92 12.75
N TYR A 155 -3.50 -10.85 13.35
CA TYR A 155 -4.87 -10.42 13.06
C TYR A 155 -5.04 -10.01 11.60
N ILE A 156 -4.09 -9.24 11.04
CA ILE A 156 -4.14 -8.87 9.62
C ILE A 156 -4.09 -10.13 8.75
N ARG A 157 -3.16 -11.05 9.02
CA ARG A 157 -3.00 -12.30 8.27
C ARG A 157 -4.30 -13.13 8.28
N GLU A 158 -4.86 -13.38 9.46
CA GLU A 158 -6.12 -14.12 9.61
C GLU A 158 -7.27 -13.48 8.83
N GLU A 159 -7.45 -12.16 8.92
CA GLU A 159 -8.54 -11.47 8.21
C GLU A 159 -8.37 -11.49 6.69
N ILE A 160 -7.14 -11.33 6.19
CA ILE A 160 -6.92 -11.35 4.74
C ILE A 160 -6.96 -12.76 4.15
N GLU A 161 -6.78 -13.82 4.94
CA GLU A 161 -6.84 -15.21 4.49
C GLU A 161 -8.27 -15.80 4.49
N LYS A 162 -9.21 -15.27 5.30
CA LYS A 162 -10.63 -15.70 5.31
C LYS A 162 -11.36 -15.50 3.98
N SER A 163 -12.00 -16.51 3.40
CA SER A 163 -12.74 -16.38 2.13
C SER A 163 -13.60 -15.10 2.02
N THR A 164 -13.50 -14.37 0.92
CA THR A 164 -14.35 -13.18 0.71
C THR A 164 -15.73 -13.59 0.22
N THR A 165 -16.76 -12.87 0.68
CA THR A 165 -18.13 -12.98 0.13
C THR A 165 -18.37 -11.97 -0.98
N MET A 166 -17.40 -11.10 -1.27
CA MET A 166 -17.50 -10.11 -2.35
C MET A 166 -17.35 -10.79 -3.70
N THR A 167 -18.30 -10.55 -4.59
CA THR A 167 -18.29 -11.08 -5.97
C THR A 167 -17.73 -10.09 -6.99
N ILE A 168 -17.60 -8.81 -6.61
CA ILE A 168 -17.11 -7.74 -7.47
C ILE A 168 -16.04 -6.93 -6.73
N CYS A 169 -14.92 -6.67 -7.40
CA CYS A 169 -13.87 -5.79 -6.91
C CYS A 169 -14.33 -4.31 -6.94
N SER A 170 -14.60 -3.73 -5.77
CA SER A 170 -14.95 -2.32 -5.63
C SER A 170 -13.78 -1.38 -6.02
N PRO A 171 -14.00 -0.32 -6.80
CA PRO A 171 -12.96 0.69 -7.07
C PRO A 171 -12.43 1.41 -5.81
N LEU A 172 -13.19 1.38 -4.71
CA LEU A 172 -12.83 2.03 -3.45
C LEU A 172 -12.21 1.06 -2.44
N THR A 173 -12.85 -0.09 -2.23
CA THR A 173 -12.50 -1.04 -1.16
C THR A 173 -11.91 -2.35 -1.66
N GLY A 174 -11.92 -2.56 -2.97
CA GLY A 174 -11.53 -3.82 -3.60
C GLY A 174 -12.45 -4.94 -3.18
N TRP A 175 -11.87 -6.02 -2.70
CA TRP A 175 -12.51 -7.25 -2.24
C TRP A 175 -12.82 -7.28 -0.75
N PHE A 176 -12.63 -6.17 -0.04
CA PHE A 176 -13.00 -6.04 1.37
C PHE A 176 -14.24 -5.16 1.55
N SER A 177 -15.00 -5.43 2.60
CA SER A 177 -16.02 -4.49 3.08
C SER A 177 -15.36 -3.23 3.65
N GLU A 178 -16.08 -2.11 3.59
CA GLU A 178 -15.62 -0.86 4.19
C GLU A 178 -15.34 -1.01 5.69
N ALA A 179 -16.15 -1.82 6.40
CA ALA A 179 -15.99 -2.07 7.83
C ALA A 179 -14.69 -2.82 8.13
N LEU A 180 -14.39 -3.89 7.39
CA LEU A 180 -13.16 -4.67 7.58
C LEU A 180 -11.93 -3.83 7.20
N LEU A 181 -11.99 -3.09 6.09
CA LEU A 181 -10.87 -2.22 5.69
C LEU A 181 -10.58 -1.13 6.72
N LYS A 182 -11.62 -0.58 7.39
CA LYS A 182 -11.45 0.33 8.53
C LYS A 182 -10.80 -0.36 9.74
N ALA A 183 -11.20 -1.60 10.05
CA ALA A 183 -10.59 -2.37 11.12
C ALA A 183 -9.11 -2.67 10.85
N LEU A 184 -8.75 -3.06 9.63
CA LEU A 184 -7.37 -3.27 9.20
C LEU A 184 -6.54 -1.98 9.32
N ARG A 185 -7.03 -0.84 8.83
CA ARG A 185 -6.36 0.46 8.99
C ARG A 185 -6.15 0.83 10.47
N LEU A 186 -7.15 0.58 11.31
CA LEU A 186 -7.06 0.83 12.75
C LEU A 186 -6.00 -0.06 13.39
N ARG A 187 -5.94 -1.35 13.02
CA ARG A 187 -4.90 -2.27 13.49
C ARG A 187 -3.51 -1.76 13.13
N VAL A 188 -3.28 -1.40 11.87
CA VAL A 188 -2.00 -0.85 11.40
C VAL A 188 -1.61 0.40 12.19
N MET A 189 -2.56 1.31 12.41
CA MET A 189 -2.32 2.52 13.21
C MET A 189 -1.90 2.18 14.64
N ILE A 190 -2.60 1.26 15.32
CA ILE A 190 -2.26 0.82 16.69
C ILE A 190 -0.85 0.23 16.73
N ARG A 191 -0.49 -0.62 15.75
CA ARG A 191 0.84 -1.25 15.67
C ARG A 191 1.97 -0.25 15.44
N PHE A 192 1.77 0.78 14.62
CA PHE A 192 2.78 1.84 14.49
C PHE A 192 2.88 2.71 15.75
N LEU A 193 1.75 3.03 16.39
CA LEU A 193 1.77 3.80 17.63
C LEU A 193 2.52 3.08 18.77
N SER A 194 2.55 1.74 18.80
CA SER A 194 3.34 1.00 19.80
C SER A 194 4.85 1.11 19.60
N VAL A 195 5.33 1.54 18.43
CA VAL A 195 6.76 1.77 18.15
C VAL A 195 7.09 3.25 17.91
N ALA A 196 6.21 4.15 18.36
CA ALA A 196 6.48 5.58 18.31
C ALA A 196 7.66 5.94 19.24
N PRO A 197 8.63 6.77 18.81
CA PRO A 197 9.84 7.08 19.60
C PRO A 197 9.59 7.67 20.99
N LYS A 198 8.43 8.28 21.24
CA LYS A 198 8.03 8.86 22.54
C LYS A 198 6.92 8.06 23.24
N GLY A 199 6.70 6.81 22.82
CA GLY A 199 5.55 6.00 23.21
C GLY A 199 4.24 6.45 22.52
N PRO A 200 3.18 5.64 22.62
CA PRO A 200 1.85 6.03 22.14
C PRO A 200 1.33 7.23 22.94
N PRO A 201 0.73 8.25 22.31
CA PRO A 201 0.14 9.37 23.05
C PRO A 201 -0.95 8.88 24.00
N GLU A 202 -1.10 9.50 25.17
CA GLU A 202 -2.10 9.12 26.19
C GLU A 202 -3.52 9.04 25.64
N GLU A 203 -3.84 9.89 24.66
CA GLU A 203 -5.10 9.89 23.93
C GLU A 203 -5.41 8.52 23.30
N PHE A 204 -4.40 7.76 22.86
CA PHE A 204 -4.53 6.44 22.26
C PHE A 204 -4.40 5.28 23.27
N LEU A 205 -4.08 5.58 24.53
CA LEU A 205 -4.02 4.59 25.62
C LEU A 205 -5.40 4.30 26.22
N ASN A 206 -6.42 5.10 25.90
CA ASN A 206 -7.77 4.91 26.42
C ASN A 206 -8.45 3.70 25.74
N PRO A 207 -8.83 2.62 26.47
CA PRO A 207 -9.45 1.43 25.88
C PRO A 207 -10.73 1.71 25.10
N ARG A 208 -11.38 2.85 25.35
CA ARG A 208 -12.65 3.30 24.75
C ARG A 208 -12.56 3.81 23.30
N LEU A 209 -11.36 3.97 22.75
CA LEU A 209 -11.16 4.27 21.32
C LEU A 209 -11.14 3.03 20.43
N LYS A 210 -11.19 1.83 21.03
CA LYS A 210 -11.71 0.65 20.32
C LYS A 210 -13.19 0.95 20.02
N ILE A 211 -13.49 1.31 18.77
CA ILE A 211 -14.83 1.36 18.11
C ILE A 211 -15.51 2.74 17.91
N SER A 212 -15.09 3.87 18.51
CA SER A 212 -15.94 5.09 18.46
C SER A 212 -15.69 6.14 17.35
N ASN A 213 -14.62 6.07 16.54
CA ASN A 213 -14.30 7.14 15.58
C ASN A 213 -14.84 6.98 14.15
N VAL A 214 -15.92 6.23 13.95
CA VAL A 214 -16.61 6.13 12.63
C VAL A 214 -17.89 6.98 12.56
N ALA A 215 -18.43 7.49 13.68
CA ALA A 215 -19.72 8.19 13.70
C ALA A 215 -19.65 9.74 13.74
N GLY A 216 -18.46 10.33 13.84
CA GLY A 216 -18.30 11.73 14.25
C GLY A 216 -17.91 12.74 13.16
N ARG A 217 -18.39 12.64 11.91
CA ARG A 217 -18.23 13.73 10.92
C ARG A 217 -19.52 14.05 10.19
N LYS A 218 -20.53 14.49 10.93
CA LYS A 218 -21.55 15.43 10.43
C LYS A 218 -21.85 16.46 11.51
N LYS A 219 -21.31 17.67 11.31
CA LYS A 219 -21.90 18.99 11.60
C LYS A 219 -20.79 20.00 11.90
N ARG A 220 -20.53 20.91 10.94
CA ARG A 220 -20.45 22.38 11.10
C ARG A 220 -19.78 23.01 9.87
N LEU A 221 -20.59 23.15 8.82
CA LEU A 221 -20.66 24.31 7.92
C LEU A 221 -22.16 24.64 8.01
N VAL A 222 -22.63 25.77 8.54
CA VAL A 222 -22.46 27.15 8.08
C VAL A 222 -22.94 28.04 9.23
N ASN A 223 -22.22 29.12 9.54
CA ASN A 223 -22.79 30.31 10.19
C ASN A 223 -22.08 31.51 9.56
N PHE A 224 -22.75 32.13 8.59
CA PHE A 224 -22.39 33.43 8.05
C PHE A 224 -23.67 34.27 7.95
N GLY A 225 -23.62 35.48 8.51
CA GLY A 225 -24.44 36.60 8.08
C GLY A 225 -25.73 36.84 8.85
N SER A 226 -25.63 37.65 9.92
CA SER A 226 -26.73 38.54 10.30
C SER A 226 -26.13 39.89 10.66
N GLN A 227 -25.85 40.69 9.63
CA GLN A 227 -25.52 42.09 9.74
C GLN A 227 -26.81 42.87 9.48
N LYS A 228 -27.47 43.31 10.56
CA LYS A 228 -28.55 44.29 10.48
C LYS A 228 -27.93 45.65 10.19
N ARG A 229 -28.42 46.31 9.14
CA ARG A 229 -28.23 47.74 8.88
C ARG A 229 -29.07 48.51 9.90
N SER A 230 -28.45 49.52 10.51
CA SER A 230 -29.10 50.79 10.88
C SER A 230 -28.40 51.87 10.06
#